data_AF-A0A357AA63-F1
#
_entry.id   AF-A0A357AA63-F1
#
_cell.length_a   1.000
_cell.length_b   1.000
_cell.length_c   1.000
_cell.angle_alpha   90.00
_cell.angle_beta   90.00
_cell.angle_gamma   90.00
#
_symmetry.space_group_name_H-M   'P 1'
#
loop_
_entity.id
_entity.type
_entity.pdbx_description
1 polymer ?
#
loop_
_entity_poly.entity_id
_entity_poly.type
_entity_poly.pdbx_seq_one_letter_code
_entity_poly.pdbx_strand_id
1 'polypeptide(L)'
;MTKSPISSRRQQSKALIAVANNLSPFGNKLVQSGFIEKQDMEKALVESRKSKRSLTDLVEQLTGKQLSPDLIRQYKKQQLFELKILYGVDSLDPEINEIDTNQVNELIDTLIPLDLCRRYQLVPLSKNN
;
A
#
# COMPACT_ATOMS: atom_id res chain seq x y z
N MET A 1 1.85 -5.99 -53.51
CA MET A 1 1.13 -6.12 -52.21
C MET A 1 2.09 -5.73 -51.09
N THR A 2 2.16 -4.44 -50.76
CA THR A 2 3.07 -3.89 -49.75
C THR A 2 2.28 -3.62 -48.47
N LYS A 3 2.73 -4.23 -47.35
CA LYS A 3 2.10 -4.16 -46.03
C LYS A 3 2.40 -2.84 -45.34
N SER A 4 1.37 -2.10 -44.94
CA SER A 4 1.45 -0.96 -44.02
C SER A 4 1.62 -1.44 -42.57
N PRO A 5 2.45 -0.80 -41.72
CA PRO A 5 2.57 -1.18 -40.33
C PRO A 5 1.41 -0.58 -39.51
N ILE A 6 0.76 -1.43 -38.74
CA ILE A 6 -0.27 -1.07 -37.76
C ILE A 6 0.41 -0.26 -36.65
N SER A 7 0.05 1.00 -36.51
CA SER A 7 0.45 1.83 -35.37
C SER A 7 -0.21 1.26 -34.10
N SER A 8 0.58 0.63 -33.25
CA SER A 8 0.16 0.26 -31.90
C SER A 8 -0.01 1.54 -31.07
N ARG A 9 -1.24 2.07 -31.04
CA ARG A 9 -1.65 3.08 -30.08
C ARG A 9 -1.50 2.45 -28.69
N ARG A 10 -0.36 2.70 -28.03
CA ARG A 10 -0.11 2.35 -26.63
C ARG A 10 -1.29 2.89 -25.82
N GLN A 11 -2.21 2.00 -25.43
CA GLN A 11 -3.14 2.27 -24.35
C GLN A 11 -2.29 2.57 -23.12
N GLN A 12 -2.08 3.86 -22.85
CA GLN A 12 -1.51 4.30 -21.59
C GLN A 12 -2.43 3.74 -20.51
N SER A 13 -1.92 2.78 -19.76
CA SER A 13 -2.61 2.16 -18.64
C SER A 13 -3.04 3.28 -17.69
N LYS A 14 -4.34 3.35 -17.37
CA LYS A 14 -4.93 4.33 -16.44
C LYS A 14 -4.22 4.37 -15.08
N ALA A 15 -3.44 3.34 -14.74
CA ALA A 15 -2.56 3.28 -13.59
C ALA A 15 -1.49 4.39 -13.57
N LEU A 16 -0.96 4.80 -14.72
CA LEU A 16 0.04 5.89 -14.79
C LEU A 16 -0.58 7.27 -14.56
N ILE A 17 -1.89 7.43 -14.79
CA ILE A 17 -2.60 8.70 -14.63
C ILE A 17 -2.88 8.99 -13.15
N ALA A 18 -2.97 7.97 -12.30
CA ALA A 18 -3.11 8.15 -10.85
C ALA A 18 -1.86 8.79 -10.20
N VAL A 19 -0.69 8.69 -10.85
CA VAL A 19 0.54 9.39 -10.42
C VAL A 19 0.50 10.88 -10.78
N ALA A 20 -0.29 11.27 -11.78
CA ALA A 20 -0.40 12.65 -12.25
C ALA A 20 -1.40 13.50 -11.42
N ASN A 21 -2.31 12.86 -10.69
CA ASN A 21 -3.16 13.55 -9.72
C ASN A 21 -2.46 13.58 -8.37
N ASN A 22 -2.25 14.78 -7.82
CA ASN A 22 -1.63 14.99 -6.50
C ASN A 22 -2.34 14.28 -5.34
N LEU A 23 -3.54 13.70 -5.56
CA LEU A 23 -4.26 12.87 -4.61
C LEU A 23 -4.19 11.38 -5.01
N SER A 24 -3.83 10.55 -4.03
CA SER A 24 -3.94 9.09 -4.15
C SER A 24 -5.41 8.68 -4.41
N PRO A 25 -5.67 7.50 -5.01
CA PRO A 25 -7.02 7.00 -5.20
C PRO A 25 -7.84 6.90 -3.89
N PHE A 26 -7.17 6.72 -2.75
CA PHE A 26 -7.79 6.78 -1.43
C PHE A 26 -8.24 8.21 -1.07
N GLY A 27 -7.37 9.20 -1.25
CA GLY A 27 -7.73 10.60 -1.04
C GLY A 27 -8.90 11.04 -1.91
N ASN A 28 -8.95 10.60 -3.16
CA ASN A 28 -10.07 10.88 -4.06
C ASN A 28 -11.39 10.29 -3.54
N LYS A 29 -11.38 9.06 -3.00
CA LYS A 29 -12.57 8.45 -2.38
C LYS A 29 -13.04 9.22 -1.15
N LEU A 30 -12.13 9.63 -0.26
CA LEU A 30 -12.49 10.37 0.94
C LEU A 30 -13.13 11.72 0.61
N VAL A 31 -12.57 12.45 -0.36
CA VAL A 31 -13.14 13.72 -0.83
C VAL A 31 -14.50 13.51 -1.49
N GLN A 32 -14.67 12.50 -2.33
CA GLN A 32 -15.96 12.18 -2.97
C GLN A 32 -17.04 11.78 -1.97
N SER A 33 -16.66 11.11 -0.88
CA SER A 33 -17.58 10.76 0.21
C SER A 33 -17.97 11.93 1.11
N GLY A 34 -17.35 13.11 0.92
CA GLY A 34 -17.53 14.27 1.79
C GLY A 34 -16.92 14.12 3.19
N PHE A 35 -16.03 13.13 3.38
CA PHE A 35 -15.39 12.89 4.67
C PHE A 35 -14.35 13.97 5.00
N ILE A 36 -13.63 14.44 3.98
CA ILE A 36 -12.63 15.50 4.07
C ILE A 36 -12.72 16.42 2.86
N GLU A 37 -12.45 17.70 3.04
CA GLU A 37 -12.34 18.63 1.92
C GLU A 37 -11.04 18.41 1.14
N LYS A 38 -11.05 18.76 -0.15
CA LYS A 38 -9.87 18.57 -1.03
C LYS A 38 -8.63 19.30 -0.49
N GLN A 39 -8.79 20.52 0.01
CA GLN A 39 -7.68 21.32 0.52
C GLN A 39 -7.03 20.70 1.75
N ASP A 40 -7.84 20.16 2.67
CA ASP A 40 -7.33 19.53 3.89
C ASP A 40 -6.73 18.15 3.60
N MET A 41 -7.25 17.43 2.60
CA MET A 41 -6.62 16.21 2.10
C MET A 41 -5.22 16.47 1.51
N GLU A 42 -5.06 17.56 0.74
CA GLU A 42 -3.75 17.96 0.20
C GLU A 42 -2.77 18.33 1.32
N LYS A 43 -3.22 19.06 2.34
CA LYS A 43 -2.41 19.36 3.54
C LYS A 43 -1.99 18.07 4.26
N ALA A 44 -2.93 17.15 4.49
CA ALA A 44 -2.66 15.86 5.13
C ALA A 44 -1.61 15.05 4.38
N LEU A 45 -1.65 15.06 3.04
CA LEU A 45 -0.66 14.37 2.20
C LEU A 45 0.73 15.00 2.32
N VAL A 46 0.82 16.33 2.29
CA VAL A 46 2.10 17.04 2.45
C VAL A 46 2.67 16.80 3.85
N GLU A 47 1.83 16.85 4.87
CA GLU A 47 2.24 16.62 6.25
C GLU A 47 2.65 15.17 6.50
N SER A 48 1.92 14.18 5.96
CA SER A 48 2.29 12.76 6.05
C SER A 48 3.67 12.52 5.44
N ARG A 49 3.96 13.12 4.27
CA ARG A 49 5.28 13.02 3.63
C ARG A 49 6.40 13.64 4.44
N LYS A 50 6.14 14.78 5.11
CA LYS A 50 7.15 15.47 5.94
C LYS A 50 7.39 14.77 7.28
N SER A 51 6.32 14.32 7.93
CA SER A 51 6.34 13.79 9.29
C SER A 51 6.52 12.28 9.37
N LYS A 52 6.42 11.57 8.23
CA LYS A 52 6.35 10.10 8.15
C LYS A 52 5.21 9.48 9.01
N ARG A 53 4.22 10.29 9.40
CA ARG A 53 3.03 9.81 10.12
C ARG A 53 2.03 9.22 9.13
N SER A 54 1.20 8.29 9.62
CA SER A 54 0.16 7.68 8.79
C SER A 54 -0.81 8.74 8.28
N LEU A 55 -1.17 8.64 7.01
CA LEU A 55 -2.16 9.51 6.40
C LEU A 55 -3.53 9.35 7.06
N THR A 56 -3.88 8.14 7.51
CA THR A 56 -5.14 7.87 8.23
C THR A 56 -5.25 8.73 9.48
N ASP A 57 -4.19 8.75 10.30
CA ASP A 57 -4.19 9.44 11.59
C ASP A 57 -4.30 10.96 11.41
N LEU A 58 -3.64 11.50 10.37
CA LEU A 58 -3.72 12.92 10.04
C LEU A 58 -5.11 13.31 9.54
N VAL A 59 -5.72 12.48 8.69
CA VAL A 59 -7.09 12.70 8.22
C VAL A 59 -8.08 12.67 9.39
N GLU A 60 -7.95 11.72 10.32
CA GLU A 60 -8.79 11.64 11.51
C GLU A 60 -8.60 12.86 12.43
N GLN A 61 -7.36 13.34 12.58
CA GLN A 61 -7.06 14.54 13.36
C GLN A 61 -7.65 15.81 12.73
N LEU A 62 -7.56 15.95 11.40
CA LEU A 62 -8.08 17.12 10.68
C LEU A 62 -9.61 17.13 10.63
N THR A 63 -10.23 15.97 10.46
CA THR A 63 -11.69 15.87 10.35
C THR A 63 -12.39 15.72 11.70
N GLY A 64 -11.65 15.36 12.76
CA GLY A 64 -12.20 15.02 14.08
C GLY A 64 -13.09 13.76 14.05
N LYS A 65 -13.05 12.99 12.95
CA LYS A 65 -13.88 11.81 12.73
C LYS A 65 -12.98 10.59 12.55
N GLN A 66 -13.37 9.49 13.18
CA GLN A 66 -12.68 8.22 12.99
C GLN A 66 -13.04 7.61 11.64
N LEU A 67 -12.06 7.05 10.95
CA LEU A 67 -12.27 6.32 9.71
C LEU A 67 -12.93 4.98 10.02
N SER A 68 -13.90 4.57 9.19
CA SER A 68 -14.51 3.25 9.31
C SER A 68 -13.44 2.16 9.13
N PRO A 69 -13.49 1.05 9.90
CA PRO A 69 -12.54 -0.06 9.76
C PRO A 69 -12.48 -0.61 8.33
N ASP A 70 -13.60 -0.61 7.61
CA ASP A 70 -13.65 -1.04 6.21
C ASP A 70 -12.84 -0.13 5.29
N LEU A 71 -12.87 1.19 5.52
CA LEU A 71 -12.09 2.17 4.75
C LEU A 71 -10.60 2.00 5.02
N ILE A 72 -10.22 1.77 6.28
CA ILE A 72 -8.83 1.50 6.68
C ILE A 72 -8.32 0.24 5.99
N ARG A 73 -9.12 -0.84 5.99
CA ARG A 73 -8.74 -2.09 5.33
C ARG A 73 -8.60 -1.95 3.82
N GLN A 74 -9.54 -1.23 3.18
CA GLN A 74 -9.44 -0.92 1.74
C GLN A 74 -8.18 -0.10 1.43
N TYR A 75 -7.84 0.87 2.29
CA TYR A 75 -6.64 1.68 2.14
C TYR A 75 -5.36 0.84 2.23
N LYS A 76 -5.23 0.00 3.27
CA LYS A 76 -4.08 -0.92 3.42
C LYS A 76 -3.92 -1.82 2.21
N LYS A 77 -5.02 -2.41 1.72
CA LYS A 77 -5.01 -3.25 0.52
C LYS A 77 -4.50 -2.50 -0.71
N GLN A 78 -4.92 -1.26 -0.89
CA GLN A 78 -4.45 -0.42 -1.99
C GLN A 78 -2.95 -0.10 -1.84
N GLN A 79 -2.50 0.26 -0.64
CA GLN A 79 -1.09 0.54 -0.37
C GLN A 79 -0.21 -0.69 -0.65
N LEU A 80 -0.65 -1.87 -0.22
CA LEU A 80 0.04 -3.14 -0.52
C LEU A 80 0.10 -3.44 -2.02
N PHE A 81 -0.92 -3.07 -2.78
CA PHE A 81 -0.92 -3.21 -4.24
C PHE A 81 0.04 -2.22 -4.92
N GLU A 82 0.08 -0.97 -4.46
CA GLU A 82 1.03 0.04 -4.95
C GLU A 82 2.48 -0.37 -4.65
N LEU A 83 2.76 -0.87 -3.43
CA LEU A 83 4.07 -1.38 -3.05
C LEU A 83 4.46 -2.61 -3.89
N LYS A 84 3.51 -3.52 -4.14
CA LYS A 84 3.73 -4.66 -5.03
C LYS A 84 4.16 -4.24 -6.43
N ILE A 85 3.51 -3.23 -7.01
CA ILE A 85 3.90 -2.69 -8.33
C ILE A 85 5.27 -2.02 -8.27
N LEU A 86 5.53 -1.22 -7.24
CA LEU A 86 6.76 -0.43 -7.13
C LEU A 86 8.01 -1.31 -6.96
N TYR A 87 7.91 -2.33 -6.10
CA TYR A 87 9.04 -3.20 -5.77
C TYR A 87 9.06 -4.51 -6.57
N GLY A 88 7.99 -4.82 -7.29
CA GLY A 88 7.88 -6.06 -8.07
C GLY A 88 7.84 -7.33 -7.21
N VAL A 89 7.51 -7.21 -5.92
CA VAL A 89 7.40 -8.33 -4.97
C VAL A 89 5.96 -8.51 -4.52
N ASP A 90 5.56 -9.75 -4.25
CA ASP A 90 4.23 -10.01 -3.71
C ASP A 90 4.04 -9.39 -2.33
N SER A 91 2.84 -8.88 -2.08
CA SER A 91 2.44 -8.39 -0.77
C SER A 91 1.71 -9.46 0.02
N LEU A 92 2.05 -9.56 1.31
CA LEU A 92 1.40 -10.43 2.27
C LEU A 92 0.68 -9.57 3.30
N ASP A 93 -0.60 -9.84 3.51
CA ASP A 93 -1.39 -9.22 4.57
C ASP A 93 -1.60 -10.23 5.72
N PRO A 94 -0.94 -10.07 6.87
CA PRO A 94 -1.06 -11.02 7.99
C PRO A 94 -2.45 -11.02 8.63
N GLU A 95 -3.30 -10.02 8.38
CA GLU A 95 -4.67 -9.99 8.91
C GLU A 95 -5.60 -10.98 8.17
N ILE A 96 -5.21 -11.47 6.99
CA ILE A 96 -6.04 -12.32 6.12
C ILE A 96 -5.33 -13.61 5.75
N ASN A 97 -4.00 -13.58 5.65
CA ASN A 97 -3.21 -14.76 5.30
C ASN A 97 -2.82 -15.48 6.59
N GLU A 98 -3.29 -16.72 6.73
CA GLU A 98 -2.90 -17.59 7.82
C GLU A 98 -1.42 -17.94 7.67
N ILE A 99 -0.64 -17.65 8.72
CA ILE A 99 0.79 -17.93 8.78
C ILE A 99 0.99 -19.04 9.81
N ASP A 100 1.61 -20.15 9.41
CA ASP A 100 1.91 -21.23 10.33
C ASP A 100 3.03 -20.81 11.30
N THR A 101 2.62 -20.41 12.50
CA THR A 101 3.54 -19.95 13.56
C THR A 101 4.52 -21.03 14.01
N ASN A 102 4.19 -22.33 13.89
CA ASN A 102 5.11 -23.40 14.26
C ASN A 102 6.27 -23.46 13.25
N GLN A 103 5.95 -23.42 11.96
CA GLN A 103 6.95 -23.36 10.89
C GLN A 103 7.83 -22.11 11.02
N VAL A 104 7.24 -20.96 11.32
CA VAL A 104 8.00 -19.72 11.55
C VAL A 104 8.98 -19.87 12.71
N ASN A 105 8.55 -20.46 13.84
CA ASN A 105 9.42 -20.69 14.99
C ASN A 105 10.60 -21.61 14.65
N GLU A 106 10.35 -22.72 13.96
CA GLU A 106 11.41 -23.63 13.50
C GLU A 106 12.41 -22.91 12.58
N LEU A 107 11.93 -22.07 11.67
CA LEU A 107 12.79 -21.29 10.77
C LEU A 107 13.59 -20.20 11.51
N ILE A 108 13.04 -19.63 12.57
CA ILE A 108 13.76 -18.67 13.41
C ILE A 108 14.89 -19.39 14.16
N ASP A 109 14.63 -20.59 14.67
CA ASP A 109 15.62 -21.37 15.43
C ASP A 109 16.72 -21.96 14.53
N THR A 110 16.40 -22.26 13.27
CA THR A 110 17.31 -23.01 12.37
C THR A 110 17.95 -22.19 11.25
N LEU A 111 17.27 -21.15 10.74
CA LEU A 111 17.69 -20.42 9.54
C LEU A 111 18.03 -18.96 9.82
N ILE A 112 17.10 -18.21 10.44
CA ILE A 112 17.28 -16.78 10.70
C ILE A 112 17.00 -16.48 12.17
N PRO A 113 18.04 -16.32 13.00
CA PRO A 113 17.88 -16.03 14.43
C PRO A 113 16.98 -14.82 14.70
N LEU A 114 16.27 -14.87 15.82
CA LEU A 114 15.31 -13.84 16.24
C LEU A 114 15.94 -12.43 16.28
N ASP A 115 17.22 -12.33 16.65
CA ASP A 115 17.94 -11.05 16.72
C ASP A 115 18.05 -10.37 15.34
N LEU A 116 18.27 -11.15 14.28
CA LEU A 116 18.31 -10.63 12.91
C LEU A 116 16.91 -10.23 12.44
N CYS A 117 15.90 -11.05 12.75
CA CYS A 117 14.51 -10.75 12.43
C CYS A 117 14.08 -9.40 13.02
N ARG A 118 14.40 -9.15 14.29
CA ARG A 118 14.09 -7.88 14.98
C ARG A 118 14.88 -6.70 14.43
N ARG A 119 16.17 -6.89 14.16
CA ARG A 119 17.06 -5.83 13.66
C ARG A 119 16.66 -5.35 12.26
N TYR A 120 16.33 -6.29 11.38
CA TYR A 120 16.04 -6.02 9.98
C TYR A 120 14.54 -6.00 9.64
N GLN A 121 13.68 -6.15 10.65
CA GLN A 121 12.22 -6.16 10.49
C GLN A 121 11.75 -7.18 9.44
N LEU A 122 12.33 -8.37 9.47
CA LEU A 122 12.01 -9.48 8.57
C LEU A 122 11.62 -10.72 9.37
N VAL A 123 10.84 -11.61 8.76
CA VAL A 123 10.42 -12.87 9.37
C VAL A 123 10.45 -13.96 8.30
N PRO A 124 11.12 -15.11 8.55
CA PRO A 124 11.06 -16.24 7.63
C PRO A 124 9.68 -16.87 7.70
N LEU A 125 9.00 -17.00 6.55
CA LEU A 125 7.63 -17.53 6.48
C LEU A 125 7.60 -19.00 6.06
N SER A 126 8.43 -19.37 5.09
CA SER A 126 8.54 -20.72 4.57
C SER A 126 9.92 -20.94 3.98
N LYS A 127 10.31 -22.21 3.83
CA LYS A 127 11.50 -22.63 3.11
C LYS A 127 11.07 -23.57 2.00
N ASN A 128 11.27 -23.16 0.76
CA ASN A 128 11.16 -24.05 -0.39
C ASN A 128 12.52 -24.73 -0.60
N ASN A 129 12.50 -26.01 -0.97
CA ASN A 129 13.70 -26.76 -1.36
C ASN A 129 14.19 -26.35 -2.75
#